data_AF-A0A355B1H5-F1
#
_entry.id   AF-A0A355B1H5-F1
#
_cell.length_a   1.000
_cell.length_b   1.000
_cell.length_c   1.000
_cell.angle_alpha   90.00
_cell.angle_beta   90.00
_cell.angle_gamma   90.00
#
_symmetry.space_group_name_H-M   'P 1'
#
loop_
_entity.id
_entity.type
_entity.pdbx_description
1 polymer ?
#
loop_
_entity_poly.entity_id
_entity_poly.type
_entity_poly.pdbx_seq_one_letter_code
_entity_poly.pdbx_strand_id
1 'polypeptide(L)'
;MAGAILERLDQIEKKLDRLLGEGAVAETLPSNSPMERAYARDISGAVIRMGSVQLLSPGWDLNIEIDTLEPYPLKISALGRVVRNFPGIEGSINELACEFVGIHEEDRKAISSFVYRRQGELARIWQID
;
A
#
# COMPACT_ATOMS: atom_id res chain seq x y z
N MET A 1 17.48 32.93 -28.49
CA MET A 1 16.74 31.66 -28.35
C MET A 1 16.98 30.96 -27.02
N ALA A 2 18.23 30.79 -26.55
CA ALA A 2 18.51 30.12 -25.27
C ALA A 2 17.91 30.83 -24.02
N GLY A 3 17.92 32.16 -23.96
CA GLY A 3 17.36 32.92 -22.82
C GLY A 3 15.86 32.71 -22.60
N ALA A 4 15.08 32.66 -23.68
CA ALA A 4 13.65 32.40 -23.62
C ALA A 4 13.31 30.95 -23.17
N ILE A 5 14.24 30.00 -23.39
CA ILE A 5 14.09 28.62 -22.92
C ILE A 5 14.37 28.56 -21.42
N LEU A 6 15.40 29.27 -20.94
CA LEU A 6 15.73 29.34 -19.51
C LEU A 6 14.61 30.01 -18.69
N GLU A 7 14.03 31.09 -19.19
CA GLU A 7 12.88 31.74 -18.55
C GLU A 7 11.65 30.83 -18.50
N ARG A 8 11.43 30.01 -19.54
CA ARG A 8 10.34 29.03 -19.52
C ARG A 8 10.58 27.90 -18.52
N LEU A 9 11.82 27.44 -18.37
CA LEU A 9 12.17 26.42 -17.40
C LEU A 9 11.99 26.93 -15.96
N ASP A 10 12.43 28.15 -15.66
CA ASP A 10 12.21 28.80 -14.36
C ASP A 10 10.70 28.98 -14.04
N GLN A 11 9.89 29.31 -15.05
CA GLN A 11 8.43 29.39 -14.88
C GLN A 11 7.79 28.01 -14.65
N ILE A 12 8.32 26.94 -15.24
CA ILE A 12 7.84 25.57 -15.03
C ILE A 12 8.19 25.11 -13.62
N GLU A 13 9.41 25.37 -13.17
CA GLU A 13 9.91 25.01 -11.83
C GLU A 13 9.08 25.70 -10.74
N LYS A 14 8.84 27.00 -10.85
CA LYS A 14 7.97 27.75 -9.93
C LYS A 14 6.52 27.25 -9.91
N LYS A 15 6.00 26.78 -11.04
CA LYS A 15 4.65 26.20 -11.11
C LYS A 15 4.61 24.81 -10.47
N LEU A 16 5.67 24.01 -10.62
CA LEU A 16 5.81 22.72 -9.95
C LEU A 16 5.90 22.91 -8.44
N ASP A 17 6.73 23.83 -7.95
CA ASP A 17 6.83 24.14 -6.52
C ASP A 17 5.51 24.64 -5.95
N ARG A 18 4.77 25.44 -6.71
CA ARG A 18 3.44 25.90 -6.33
C ARG A 18 2.44 24.74 -6.28
N LEU A 19 2.44 23.83 -7.25
CA LEU A 19 1.56 22.66 -7.26
C LEU A 19 1.91 21.65 -6.15
N LEU A 20 3.19 21.51 -5.81
CA LEU A 20 3.64 20.67 -4.70
C LEU A 20 3.32 21.33 -3.34
N GLY A 21 3.46 22.65 -3.24
CA GLY A 21 3.09 23.43 -2.06
C GLY A 21 1.58 23.51 -1.84
N GLU A 22 0.79 23.67 -2.91
CA GLU A 22 -0.69 23.66 -2.86
C GLU A 22 -1.23 22.23 -2.73
N GLY A 23 -0.55 21.22 -3.28
CA GLY A 23 -0.85 19.80 -3.07
C GLY A 23 -0.60 19.32 -1.64
N ALA A 24 0.27 19.99 -0.89
CA ALA A 24 0.43 19.79 0.56
C ALA A 24 -0.67 20.47 1.40
N VAL A 25 -1.47 21.35 0.79
CA VAL A 25 -2.59 22.09 1.43
C VAL A 25 -3.96 21.61 0.90
N ALA A 26 -3.96 20.71 -0.08
CA ALA A 26 -5.17 20.02 -0.55
C ALA A 26 -5.69 19.11 0.57
N GLU A 27 -6.61 19.67 1.34
CA GLU A 27 -7.63 18.98 2.12
C GLU A 27 -7.11 17.74 2.84
N THR A 28 -6.51 17.96 4.00
CA THR A 28 -6.69 17.04 5.11
C THR A 28 -8.20 16.95 5.39
N LEU A 29 -8.90 16.13 4.61
CA LEU A 29 -10.12 15.46 5.03
C LEU A 29 -9.89 15.06 6.49
N PRO A 30 -10.81 15.38 7.42
CA PRO A 30 -10.60 15.03 8.81
C PRO A 30 -10.40 13.52 8.89
N SER A 31 -9.16 13.10 9.11
CA SER A 31 -8.71 11.70 9.16
C SER A 31 -9.16 10.99 10.44
N ASN A 32 -10.31 11.40 10.98
CA ASN A 32 -10.91 10.82 12.18
C ASN A 32 -11.66 9.51 11.89
N SER A 33 -11.51 8.93 10.70
CA SER A 33 -11.82 7.51 10.53
C SER A 33 -10.68 6.73 11.19
N PRO A 34 -10.92 5.97 12.28
CA PRO A 34 -9.86 5.23 12.94
C PRO A 34 -9.23 4.28 11.93
N MET A 35 -7.99 4.55 11.55
CA MET A 35 -7.23 3.68 10.67
C MET A 35 -6.97 2.38 11.42
N GLU A 36 -7.63 1.31 10.98
CA GLU A 36 -7.46 0.01 11.61
C GLU A 36 -6.06 -0.53 11.32
N ARG A 37 -5.36 -0.95 12.37
CA ARG A 37 -4.11 -1.70 12.21
C ARG A 37 -4.44 -3.17 12.00
N ALA A 38 -4.31 -3.62 10.76
CA ALA A 38 -4.42 -5.02 10.38
C ALA A 38 -3.04 -5.70 10.35
N TYR A 39 -3.00 -7.00 10.63
CA TYR A 39 -1.78 -7.81 10.44
C TYR A 39 -1.78 -8.44 9.05
N ALA A 40 -0.74 -8.20 8.25
CA ALA A 40 -0.59 -8.83 6.94
C ALA A 40 -0.14 -10.30 7.11
N ARG A 41 -1.01 -11.23 6.71
CA ARG A 41 -0.81 -12.68 6.77
C ARG A 41 0.00 -13.17 5.58
N ASP A 42 -0.34 -12.66 4.39
CA ASP A 42 0.30 -12.97 3.12
C ASP A 42 0.01 -11.86 2.10
N ILE A 43 0.89 -11.69 1.12
CA ILE A 43 0.74 -10.66 0.08
C ILE A 43 1.32 -11.13 -1.25
N SER A 44 0.66 -10.74 -2.33
CA SER A 44 1.12 -10.89 -3.71
C SER A 44 0.87 -9.58 -4.46
N GLY A 45 1.35 -9.49 -5.70
CA GLY A 45 1.05 -8.34 -6.55
C GLY A 45 -0.45 -8.14 -6.82
N ALA A 46 -1.32 -9.14 -6.58
CA ALA A 46 -2.76 -9.05 -6.89
C ALA A 46 -3.65 -8.97 -5.64
N VAL A 47 -3.25 -9.63 -4.55
CA VAL A 47 -4.09 -9.84 -3.37
C VAL A 47 -3.26 -9.72 -2.10
N ILE A 48 -3.84 -9.15 -1.05
CA ILE A 48 -3.34 -9.23 0.32
C ILE A 48 -4.34 -9.98 1.21
N ARG A 49 -3.82 -10.87 2.06
CA ARG A 49 -4.57 -11.52 3.14
C ARG A 49 -4.14 -10.89 4.45
N MET A 50 -5.10 -10.42 5.25
CA MET A 50 -4.83 -9.74 6.50
C MET A 50 -5.82 -10.10 7.60
N GLY A 51 -5.38 -10.02 8.83
CA GLY A 51 -6.22 -10.11 10.02
C GLY A 51 -6.81 -8.75 10.37
N SER A 52 -8.12 -8.71 10.62
CA SER A 52 -8.91 -7.53 10.97
C SER A 52 -9.81 -7.81 12.17
N VAL A 53 -10.01 -6.80 13.00
CA VAL A 53 -11.00 -6.82 14.10
C VAL A 53 -12.42 -6.59 13.57
N GLN A 54 -12.54 -6.01 12.38
CA GLN A 54 -13.82 -5.80 11.72
C GLN A 54 -14.24 -7.03 10.92
N LEU A 55 -15.53 -7.33 10.95
CA LEU A 55 -16.11 -8.33 10.07
C LEU A 55 -16.61 -7.63 8.79
N LEU A 56 -15.75 -7.59 7.78
CA LEU A 56 -16.07 -7.00 6.49
C LEU A 56 -16.58 -8.08 5.52
N SER A 57 -17.67 -7.77 4.83
CA SER A 57 -18.26 -8.67 3.84
C SER A 57 -17.58 -8.51 2.47
N PRO A 58 -17.63 -9.51 1.58
CA PRO A 58 -17.20 -9.34 0.20
C PRO A 58 -17.91 -8.17 -0.49
N GLY A 59 -17.17 -7.43 -1.32
CA GLY A 59 -17.65 -6.26 -2.05
C GLY A 59 -17.32 -4.91 -1.42
N TRP A 60 -16.83 -4.89 -0.17
CA TRP A 60 -16.37 -3.67 0.47
C TRP A 60 -15.03 -3.20 -0.12
N ASP A 61 -14.93 -1.90 -0.42
CA ASP A 61 -13.69 -1.27 -0.88
C ASP A 61 -12.95 -0.64 0.31
N LEU A 62 -11.64 -0.86 0.39
CA LEU A 62 -10.75 -0.46 1.47
C LEU A 62 -9.54 0.27 0.89
N ASN A 63 -9.19 1.40 1.50
CA ASN A 63 -7.87 1.98 1.33
C ASN A 63 -6.89 1.21 2.21
N ILE A 64 -5.93 0.53 1.56
CA ILE A 64 -4.95 -0.33 2.21
C ILE A 64 -3.61 0.37 2.17
N GLU A 65 -3.04 0.64 3.34
CA GLU A 65 -1.67 1.09 3.49
C GLU A 65 -0.83 -0.09 3.97
N ILE A 66 0.24 -0.40 3.25
CA ILE A 66 1.21 -1.44 3.64
C ILE A 66 2.49 -0.73 3.98
N ASP A 67 2.96 -0.93 5.21
CA ASP A 67 4.20 -0.38 5.72
C ASP A 67 4.98 -1.53 6.39
N THR A 68 6.01 -2.03 5.70
CA THR A 68 6.92 -3.05 6.23
C THR A 68 8.24 -2.42 6.66
N LEU A 69 8.81 -2.98 7.72
CA LEU A 69 10.10 -2.55 8.26
C LEU A 69 11.27 -3.34 7.62
N GLU A 70 12.48 -3.04 8.08
CA GLU A 70 13.71 -3.78 7.75
C GLU A 70 13.54 -5.30 7.92
N PRO A 71 14.21 -6.14 7.10
CA PRO A 71 15.30 -5.80 6.16
C PRO A 71 14.85 -5.39 4.75
N TYR A 72 13.54 -5.44 4.47
CA TYR A 72 12.99 -5.11 3.15
C TYR A 72 11.85 -4.11 3.33
N PRO A 73 12.16 -2.82 3.49
CA PRO A 73 11.12 -1.80 3.66
C PRO A 73 10.25 -1.70 2.39
N LEU A 74 8.94 -1.64 2.59
CA LEU A 74 7.93 -1.48 1.57
C LEU A 74 6.87 -0.53 2.12
N LYS A 75 6.63 0.57 1.41
CA LYS A 75 5.59 1.54 1.75
C LYS A 75 4.74 1.81 0.53
N ILE A 76 3.49 1.36 0.55
CA ILE A 76 2.56 1.49 -0.58
C ILE A 76 1.14 1.80 -0.11
N SER A 77 0.36 2.42 -0.99
CA SER A 77 -1.07 2.65 -0.80
C SER A 77 -1.84 2.06 -1.99
N ALA A 78 -2.90 1.31 -1.73
CA ALA A 78 -3.70 0.67 -2.75
C ALA A 78 -5.18 0.67 -2.37
N LEU A 79 -6.05 0.75 -3.38
CA LEU A 79 -7.47 0.44 -3.23
C LEU A 79 -7.67 -1.06 -3.38
N GLY A 80 -8.14 -1.71 -2.32
CA GLY A 80 -8.46 -3.12 -2.32
C GLY A 80 -9.95 -3.38 -2.14
N ARG A 81 -10.45 -4.45 -2.76
CA ARG A 81 -11.82 -4.93 -2.57
C ARG A 81 -11.80 -6.22 -1.78
N VAL A 82 -12.58 -6.31 -0.72
CA VAL A 82 -12.78 -7.56 0.02
C VAL A 82 -13.42 -8.56 -0.91
N VAL A 83 -12.72 -9.65 -1.20
CA VAL A 83 -13.22 -10.74 -2.05
C VAL A 83 -13.61 -11.96 -1.24
N ARG A 84 -13.07 -12.10 -0.03
CA ARG A 84 -13.37 -13.22 0.87
C ARG A 84 -13.14 -12.84 2.32
N ASN A 85 -13.98 -13.37 3.20
CA ASN A 85 -13.76 -13.38 4.63
C ASN A 85 -13.54 -14.81 5.13
N PHE A 86 -12.80 -14.91 6.22
CA PHE A 86 -12.49 -16.12 6.96
C PHE A 86 -12.79 -15.78 8.42
N PRO A 87 -14.05 -15.95 8.86
CA PRO A 87 -14.44 -15.56 10.21
C PRO A 87 -13.62 -16.34 11.23
N GLY A 88 -13.14 -15.63 12.24
CA GLY A 88 -12.47 -16.23 13.38
C GLY A 88 -13.43 -17.06 14.23
N ILE A 89 -12.89 -17.97 15.05
CA ILE A 89 -13.64 -18.58 16.17
C ILE A 89 -13.94 -17.48 17.20
N GLU A 90 -15.02 -17.59 17.98
CA GLU A 90 -15.46 -16.57 18.96
C GLU A 90 -14.28 -15.93 19.74
N GLY A 91 -14.15 -14.61 19.61
CA GLY A 91 -13.09 -13.82 20.25
C GLY A 91 -11.76 -13.71 19.48
N SER A 92 -11.64 -14.27 18.28
CA SER A 92 -10.43 -14.19 17.46
C SER A 92 -10.52 -13.15 16.33
N ILE A 93 -9.34 -12.74 15.84
CA ILE A 93 -9.17 -11.82 14.70
C ILE A 93 -9.76 -12.48 13.44
N ASN A 94 -10.64 -11.77 12.74
CA ASN A 94 -11.15 -12.24 11.45
C ASN A 94 -10.05 -12.14 10.41
N GLU A 95 -9.95 -13.08 9.49
CA GLU A 95 -9.08 -12.91 8.33
C GLU A 95 -9.89 -12.51 7.10
N LEU A 96 -9.32 -11.67 6.26
CA LEU A 96 -9.92 -11.22 5.02
C LEU A 96 -8.89 -11.20 3.90
N ALA A 97 -9.36 -11.50 2.69
CA ALA A 97 -8.59 -11.36 1.47
C ALA A 97 -9.13 -10.17 0.67
N CYS A 98 -8.23 -9.27 0.32
CA CYS A 98 -8.51 -8.10 -0.49
C CYS A 98 -7.74 -8.17 -1.80
N GLU A 99 -8.45 -8.08 -2.91
CA GLU A 99 -7.88 -7.93 -4.23
C GLU A 99 -7.58 -6.46 -4.52
N PHE A 100 -6.41 -6.16 -5.05
CA PHE A 100 -6.04 -4.80 -5.44
C PHE A 100 -6.76 -4.40 -6.74
N VAL A 101 -7.79 -3.58 -6.59
CA VAL A 101 -8.56 -3.00 -7.72
C VAL A 101 -7.95 -1.70 -8.22
N GLY A 102 -7.16 -1.01 -7.39
CA GLY A 102 -6.40 0.17 -7.77
C GLY A 102 -5.03 0.18 -7.10
N ILE A 103 -3.98 -0.12 -7.87
CA ILE A 103 -2.59 -0.07 -7.42
C ILE A 103 -1.70 0.39 -8.56
N HIS A 104 -0.71 1.23 -8.27
CA HIS A 104 0.25 1.67 -9.27
C HIS A 104 1.12 0.49 -9.73
N GLU A 105 1.50 0.46 -11.01
CA GLU A 105 2.27 -0.65 -11.57
C GLU A 105 3.66 -0.77 -10.92
N GLU A 106 4.25 0.35 -10.51
CA GLU A 106 5.52 0.36 -9.78
C GLU A 106 5.37 -0.25 -8.38
N ASP A 107 4.28 0.03 -7.68
CA ASP A 107 3.97 -0.56 -6.37
C ASP A 107 3.73 -2.06 -6.49
N ARG A 108 3.04 -2.49 -7.57
CA ARG A 108 2.85 -3.92 -7.87
C ARG A 108 4.19 -4.65 -8.07
N LYS A 109 5.13 -4.02 -8.76
CA LYS A 109 6.51 -4.53 -8.93
C LYS A 109 7.28 -4.51 -7.61
N ALA A 110 7.09 -3.50 -6.78
CA ALA A 110 7.70 -3.40 -5.46
C ALA A 110 7.22 -4.53 -4.53
N ILE A 111 5.91 -4.82 -4.50
CA ILE A 111 5.35 -5.99 -3.79
C ILE A 111 6.00 -7.27 -4.30
N SER A 112 6.02 -7.48 -5.62
CA SER A 112 6.57 -8.71 -6.20
C SER A 112 8.05 -8.92 -5.82
N SER A 113 8.82 -7.83 -5.83
CA SER A 113 10.23 -7.84 -5.41
C SER A 113 10.41 -8.05 -3.91
N PHE A 114 9.52 -7.50 -3.08
CA PHE A 114 9.49 -7.75 -1.64
C PHE A 114 9.21 -9.23 -1.35
N VAL A 115 8.15 -9.79 -1.95
CA VAL A 115 7.76 -11.20 -1.77
C VAL A 115 8.89 -12.13 -2.20
N TYR A 116 9.49 -11.89 -3.36
CA TYR A 116 10.62 -12.70 -3.85
C TYR A 116 11.79 -12.70 -2.87
N ARG A 117 12.19 -11.53 -2.36
CA ARG A 117 13.27 -11.41 -1.37
C ARG A 117 12.94 -12.14 -0.08
N ARG A 118 11.71 -11.98 0.42
CA ARG A 118 11.26 -12.62 1.66
C ARG A 118 11.22 -14.15 1.54
N GLN A 119 10.71 -14.68 0.43
CA GLN A 119 10.70 -16.11 0.16
C GLN A 119 12.12 -16.68 0.03
N GLY A 120 13.03 -15.95 -0.62
CA GLY A 120 14.43 -16.34 -0.74
C GLY A 120 15.19 -16.36 0.59
N GLU A 121 14.77 -15.55 1.58
CA GLU A 121 15.29 -15.59 2.95
C GLU A 121 14.74 -16.81 3.72
N LEU A 122 13.43 -17.02 3.68
CA LEU A 122 12.77 -18.15 4.35
C LEU A 122 13.30 -19.50 3.83
N ALA A 123 13.50 -19.63 2.52
CA ALA A 123 14.06 -20.83 1.92
C ALA A 123 15.50 -21.12 2.38
N ARG A 124 16.32 -20.09 2.66
CA ARG A 124 17.68 -20.28 3.19
C ARG A 124 17.66 -20.74 4.64
N ILE A 125 16.73 -20.22 5.43
CA ILE A 125 16.57 -20.63 6.84
C ILE A 125 16.22 -22.12 6.90
N TRP A 126 15.27 -22.58 6.07
CA TRP A 126 14.85 -23.99 6.03
C TRP A 126 15.89 -24.97 5.50
N GLN A 127 17.00 -24.51 4.90
CA GLN A 127 18.10 -25.37 4.46
C GLN A 127 19.15 -25.60 5.56
N ILE A 128 19.08 -24.84 6.66
CA ILE A 128 20.02 -24.91 7.78
C ILE A 128 19.48 -25.83 8.89
N ASP A 129 18.18 -26.12 8.88
CA ASP A 129 17.50 -27.14 9.71
C ASP A 129 17.46 -28.51 9.02
#